data_AF-A0A1N7MY47-F1
#
_entry.id   AF-A0A1N7MY47-F1
#
_cell.length_a   1.000
_cell.length_b   1.000
_cell.length_c   1.000
_cell.angle_alpha   90.00
_cell.angle_beta   90.00
_cell.angle_gamma   90.00
#
_symmetry.space_group_name_H-M   'P 1'
#
loop_
_entity.id
_entity.type
_entity.pdbx_description
1 polymer ?
#
loop_
_entity_poly.entity_id
_entity_poly.type
_entity_poly.pdbx_seq_one_letter_code
_entity_poly.pdbx_strand_id
1 'polypeptide(L)'
;MNLDKYSKHVSLESKKEIDKCVYLSYFLMVKEDKAEFSIDDFLLCFYNLHFSRPNISRLKGALKSSSSLINGSKPLTYKLQSKTITRLDDELPNLKSKSEEILSDDKIIPEALFLDTRGYLESLSRQINASYEQNIFDGCAVLMRRLIEILLIHSYENHGIDSEIKDNSGNFKMLNHIVSNAKTNSILALSRNTKEAIEDYRTLGNFSAHKIFYNAKRKDINAAQKEFRASVEELLYKSGIKI
;
A
#
# COMPACT_ATOMS: atom_id res chain seq x y z
N MET A 1 -11.32 2.38 -1.23
CA MET A 1 -12.26 2.95 -0.25
C MET A 1 -13.02 1.81 0.43
N ASN A 2 -12.93 1.72 1.76
CA ASN A 2 -13.68 0.73 2.57
C ASN A 2 -15.09 1.25 2.93
N LEU A 3 -15.89 0.43 3.62
CA LEU A 3 -17.29 0.72 3.93
C LEU A 3 -17.46 1.99 4.79
N ASP A 4 -16.62 2.20 5.81
CA ASP A 4 -16.66 3.39 6.64
C ASP A 4 -16.34 4.68 5.88
N LYS A 5 -15.24 4.69 5.10
CA LYS A 5 -14.88 5.84 4.25
C LYS A 5 -16.01 6.12 3.24
N TYR A 6 -16.62 5.07 2.65
CA TYR A 6 -17.74 5.21 1.72
C TYR A 6 -18.99 5.82 2.39
N SER A 7 -19.36 5.31 3.56
CA SER A 7 -20.52 5.78 4.33
C SER A 7 -20.45 7.28 4.60
N LYS A 8 -19.29 7.77 5.02
CA LYS A 8 -19.03 9.20 5.22
C LYS A 8 -19.07 9.97 3.90
N HIS A 9 -18.42 9.45 2.85
CA HIS A 9 -18.34 10.11 1.56
C HIS A 9 -19.72 10.40 0.94
N VAL A 10 -20.64 9.43 0.99
CA VAL A 10 -21.99 9.62 0.44
C VAL A 10 -22.99 10.15 1.48
N SER A 11 -22.52 10.46 2.70
CA SER A 11 -23.35 10.87 3.84
C SER A 11 -24.49 9.89 4.11
N LEU A 12 -24.19 8.59 4.20
CA LEU A 12 -25.22 7.56 4.40
C LEU A 12 -26.09 7.83 5.61
N GLU A 13 -25.52 8.28 6.73
CA GLU A 13 -26.23 8.46 8.00
C GLU A 13 -27.49 9.33 7.87
N SER A 14 -27.40 10.42 7.09
CA SER A 14 -28.50 11.36 6.86
C SER A 14 -29.53 10.90 5.84
N LYS A 15 -29.27 9.80 5.12
CA LYS A 15 -30.20 9.26 4.12
C LYS A 15 -31.34 8.46 4.75
N LYS A 16 -32.47 8.39 4.04
CA LYS A 16 -33.58 7.50 4.40
C LYS A 16 -33.13 6.04 4.33
N GLU A 17 -33.80 5.17 5.07
CA GLU A 17 -33.46 3.74 5.15
C GLU A 17 -33.34 3.07 3.77
N ILE A 18 -34.27 3.34 2.85
CA ILE A 18 -34.22 2.76 1.50
C ILE A 18 -33.06 3.31 0.66
N ASP A 19 -32.77 4.60 0.79
CA ASP A 19 -31.66 5.23 0.07
C ASP A 19 -30.32 4.67 0.59
N LYS A 20 -30.20 4.43 1.91
CA LYS A 20 -29.04 3.72 2.48
C LYS A 20 -28.84 2.37 1.79
N CYS A 21 -29.90 1.57 1.66
CA CYS A 21 -29.83 0.28 0.96
C CYS A 21 -29.41 0.43 -0.52
N VAL A 22 -29.91 1.43 -1.24
CA VAL A 22 -29.51 1.67 -2.65
C VAL A 22 -28.02 1.98 -2.78
N TYR A 23 -27.49 2.89 -1.94
CA TYR A 23 -26.05 3.22 -1.96
C TYR A 23 -25.20 2.05 -1.46
N LEU A 24 -25.66 1.27 -0.47
CA LEU A 24 -24.97 0.07 0.01
C LEU A 24 -24.93 -1.03 -1.05
N SER A 25 -26.03 -1.27 -1.77
CA SER A 25 -26.06 -2.18 -2.91
C SER A 25 -24.99 -1.81 -3.95
N TYR A 26 -24.82 -0.52 -4.23
CA TYR A 26 -23.82 -0.07 -5.19
C TYR A 26 -22.38 -0.28 -4.67
N PHE A 27 -22.14 -0.02 -3.38
CA PHE A 27 -20.86 -0.34 -2.75
C PHE A 27 -20.53 -1.84 -2.84
N LEU A 28 -21.46 -2.71 -2.44
CA LEU A 28 -21.29 -4.17 -2.48
C LEU A 28 -21.06 -4.66 -3.92
N MET A 29 -21.78 -4.09 -4.89
CA MET A 29 -21.59 -4.39 -6.30
C MET A 29 -20.19 -4.04 -6.80
N VAL A 30 -19.70 -2.84 -6.49
CA VAL A 30 -18.44 -2.33 -7.04
C VAL A 30 -17.21 -2.82 -6.27
N LYS A 31 -17.32 -3.01 -4.95
CA LYS A 31 -16.18 -3.35 -4.07
C LYS A 31 -16.12 -4.83 -3.68
N GLU A 32 -17.24 -5.54 -3.68
CA GLU A 32 -17.31 -6.96 -3.30
C GLU A 32 -17.74 -7.86 -4.47
N ASP A 33 -17.86 -7.30 -5.68
CA ASP A 33 -18.31 -8.00 -6.89
C ASP A 33 -19.64 -8.74 -6.72
N LYS A 34 -20.51 -8.20 -5.85
CA LYS A 34 -21.78 -8.83 -5.47
C LYS A 34 -22.93 -8.22 -6.27
N ALA A 35 -23.49 -8.97 -7.22
CA ALA A 35 -24.56 -8.48 -8.09
C ALA A 35 -25.96 -8.55 -7.48
N GLU A 36 -26.19 -9.41 -6.47
CA GLU A 36 -27.48 -9.61 -5.80
C GLU A 36 -27.35 -9.47 -4.28
N PHE A 37 -28.34 -8.83 -3.65
CA PHE A 37 -28.33 -8.50 -2.23
C PHE A 37 -29.54 -9.07 -1.52
N SER A 38 -29.31 -9.65 -0.35
CA SER A 38 -30.35 -10.08 0.59
C SER A 38 -30.57 -9.02 1.68
N ILE A 39 -31.61 -9.22 2.50
CA ILE A 39 -31.81 -8.38 3.69
C ILE A 39 -30.64 -8.53 4.68
N ASP A 40 -30.09 -9.74 4.82
CA ASP A 40 -28.99 -9.99 5.75
C ASP A 40 -27.72 -9.23 5.36
N ASP A 41 -27.49 -9.02 4.06
CA ASP A 41 -26.37 -8.19 3.57
C ASP A 41 -26.50 -6.74 4.04
N PHE A 42 -27.71 -6.18 3.98
CA PHE A 42 -27.97 -4.84 4.50
C PHE A 42 -27.85 -4.81 6.01
N LEU A 43 -28.37 -5.80 6.74
CA LEU A 43 -28.25 -5.86 8.19
C LEU A 43 -26.78 -5.92 8.65
N LEU A 44 -25.94 -6.66 7.93
CA LEU A 44 -24.51 -6.71 8.19
C LEU A 44 -23.84 -5.36 7.97
N CYS A 45 -24.15 -4.67 6.86
CA CYS A 45 -23.64 -3.33 6.60
C CYS A 45 -24.07 -2.33 7.68
N PHE A 46 -25.34 -2.34 8.09
CA PHE A 46 -25.85 -1.47 9.14
C PHE A 46 -25.17 -1.74 10.48
N TYR A 47 -24.95 -3.01 10.82
CA TYR A 47 -24.21 -3.41 12.02
C TYR A 47 -22.77 -2.89 11.99
N ASN A 48 -22.04 -3.12 10.89
CA ASN A 48 -20.65 -2.68 10.73
C ASN A 48 -20.50 -1.15 10.75
N LEU A 49 -21.51 -0.42 10.26
CA LEU A 49 -21.56 1.04 10.29
C LEU A 49 -22.15 1.62 11.59
N HIS A 50 -22.49 0.77 12.56
CA HIS A 50 -23.12 1.16 13.82
C HIS A 50 -24.45 1.93 13.66
N PHE A 51 -25.18 1.67 12.58
CA PHE A 51 -26.52 2.23 12.36
C PHE A 51 -27.58 1.42 13.11
N SER A 52 -28.69 2.09 13.46
CA SER A 52 -29.84 1.42 14.07
C SER A 52 -30.36 0.29 13.18
N ARG A 53 -30.61 -0.89 13.77
CA ARG A 53 -31.11 -2.05 13.05
C ARG A 53 -32.48 -1.76 12.41
N PRO A 54 -32.64 -1.92 11.08
CA PRO A 54 -33.91 -1.76 10.39
C PRO A 54 -35.00 -2.72 10.88
N ASN A 55 -36.26 -2.28 10.81
CA ASN A 55 -37.40 -3.21 10.91
C ASN A 55 -37.51 -4.04 9.63
N ILE A 56 -37.32 -5.35 9.74
CA ILE A 56 -37.22 -6.27 8.59
C ILE A 56 -38.48 -6.23 7.71
N SER A 57 -39.67 -6.30 8.30
CA SER A 57 -40.94 -6.31 7.55
C SER A 57 -41.13 -5.02 6.77
N ARG A 58 -40.85 -3.87 7.40
CA ARG A 58 -40.91 -2.56 6.75
C ARG A 58 -39.88 -2.44 5.63
N LEU A 59 -38.65 -2.84 5.89
CA LEU A 59 -37.56 -2.79 4.91
C LEU A 59 -37.88 -3.66 3.68
N LYS A 60 -38.39 -4.88 3.89
CA LYS A 60 -38.83 -5.77 2.82
C LYS A 60 -39.91 -5.13 1.94
N GLY A 61 -40.87 -4.44 2.55
CA GLY A 61 -41.88 -3.65 1.83
C GLY A 61 -41.23 -2.54 1.00
N ALA A 62 -40.37 -1.73 1.62
CA ALA A 62 -39.68 -0.61 0.98
C ALA A 62 -38.81 -1.06 -0.21
N LEU A 63 -38.04 -2.14 -0.05
CA LEU A 63 -37.20 -2.73 -1.10
C LEU A 63 -38.04 -3.20 -2.28
N LYS A 64 -39.20 -3.85 -2.02
CA LYS A 64 -40.12 -4.31 -3.07
C LYS A 64 -40.77 -3.15 -3.84
N SER A 65 -41.02 -2.02 -3.18
CA SER A 65 -41.63 -0.83 -3.80
C SER A 65 -40.63 0.13 -4.45
N SER A 66 -39.33 -0.07 -4.25
CA SER A 66 -38.30 0.84 -4.74
C SER A 66 -38.16 0.74 -6.25
N SER A 67 -38.18 1.87 -6.96
CA SER A 67 -37.89 1.91 -8.40
C SER A 67 -36.40 1.69 -8.70
N SER A 68 -35.53 1.90 -7.72
CA SER A 68 -34.07 1.76 -7.86
C SER A 68 -33.58 0.31 -7.76
N LEU A 69 -34.42 -0.58 -7.25
CA LEU A 69 -34.12 -1.99 -7.04
C LEU A 69 -35.12 -2.87 -7.78
N ILE A 70 -34.66 -4.01 -8.27
CA ILE A 70 -35.48 -5.05 -8.90
C ILE A 70 -35.27 -6.37 -8.18
N ASN A 71 -36.17 -7.33 -8.35
CA ASN A 71 -36.00 -8.67 -7.79
C ASN A 71 -34.77 -9.36 -8.40
N GLY A 72 -34.02 -10.08 -7.57
CA GLY A 72 -32.93 -10.93 -8.00
C GLY A 72 -33.40 -12.27 -8.54
N SER A 73 -32.45 -13.16 -8.81
CA SER A 73 -32.73 -14.52 -9.31
C SER A 73 -33.30 -15.44 -8.23
N LYS A 74 -33.05 -15.13 -6.95
CA LYS A 74 -33.51 -15.91 -5.80
C LYS A 74 -34.63 -15.16 -5.05
N PRO A 75 -35.49 -15.90 -4.32
CA PRO A 75 -36.46 -15.26 -3.43
C PRO A 75 -35.75 -14.35 -2.42
N LEU A 76 -36.32 -13.16 -2.19
CA LEU A 76 -35.82 -12.16 -1.23
C LEU A 76 -34.39 -11.65 -1.51
N THR A 77 -33.93 -11.78 -2.76
CA THR A 77 -32.76 -11.05 -3.24
C THR A 77 -33.18 -9.91 -4.18
N TYR A 78 -32.32 -8.91 -4.27
CA TYR A 78 -32.54 -7.69 -5.04
C TYR A 78 -31.31 -7.34 -5.88
N LYS A 79 -31.51 -6.64 -7.00
CA LYS A 79 -30.46 -6.07 -7.86
C LYS A 79 -30.70 -4.57 -8.02
N LEU A 80 -29.64 -3.82 -8.31
CA LEU A 80 -29.81 -2.44 -8.77
C LEU A 80 -30.39 -2.42 -10.18
N GLN A 81 -31.32 -1.49 -10.41
CA GLN A 81 -31.82 -1.22 -11.75
C GLN A 81 -30.72 -0.53 -12.58
N SER A 82 -30.61 -0.85 -13.87
CA SER A 82 -29.58 -0.28 -14.77
C SER A 82 -29.51 1.25 -14.74
N LYS A 83 -30.66 1.95 -14.77
CA LYS A 83 -30.69 3.43 -14.67
C LYS A 83 -30.12 3.96 -13.35
N THR A 84 -30.30 3.21 -12.26
CA THR A 84 -29.73 3.56 -10.95
C THR A 84 -28.22 3.32 -10.93
N ILE A 85 -27.74 2.26 -11.58
CA ILE A 85 -26.30 2.01 -11.73
C ILE A 85 -25.65 3.17 -12.48
N THR A 86 -26.19 3.56 -13.64
CA THR A 86 -25.64 4.69 -14.42
C THR A 86 -25.61 5.98 -13.60
N ARG A 87 -26.70 6.32 -12.90
CA ARG A 87 -26.74 7.49 -12.02
C ARG A 87 -25.67 7.44 -10.94
N LEU A 88 -25.50 6.29 -10.28
CA LEU A 88 -24.50 6.13 -9.21
C LEU A 88 -23.07 6.09 -9.74
N ASP A 89 -22.85 5.60 -10.96
CA ASP A 89 -21.56 5.69 -11.65
C ASP A 89 -21.18 7.16 -11.89
N ASP A 90 -22.13 7.99 -12.33
CA ASP A 90 -21.92 9.42 -12.57
C ASP A 90 -21.73 10.20 -11.25
N GLU A 91 -22.46 9.82 -10.19
CA GLU A 91 -22.33 10.43 -8.85
C GLU A 91 -21.01 10.03 -8.15
N LEU A 92 -20.49 8.83 -8.43
CA LEU A 92 -19.38 8.21 -7.69
C LEU A 92 -18.30 7.62 -8.62
N PRO A 93 -17.73 8.41 -9.55
CA PRO A 93 -16.81 7.90 -10.57
C PRO A 93 -15.57 7.23 -9.96
N ASN A 94 -15.13 7.73 -8.81
CA ASN A 94 -13.96 7.23 -8.11
C ASN A 94 -14.23 5.92 -7.34
N LEU A 95 -15.48 5.49 -7.16
CA LEU A 95 -15.75 4.23 -6.47
C LEU A 95 -15.24 3.02 -7.29
N LYS A 96 -15.23 3.12 -8.61
CA LYS A 96 -14.65 2.07 -9.48
C LYS A 96 -13.13 2.11 -9.53
N SER A 97 -12.51 3.26 -9.29
CA SER A 97 -11.05 3.36 -9.22
C SER A 97 -10.49 2.48 -8.10
N LYS A 98 -9.41 1.76 -8.40
CA LYS A 98 -8.58 1.12 -7.39
C LYS A 98 -7.72 2.21 -6.75
N SER A 99 -7.64 2.20 -5.43
CA SER A 99 -6.78 3.14 -4.72
C SER A 99 -5.33 2.78 -5.00
N GLU A 100 -4.49 3.80 -5.22
CA GLU A 100 -3.04 3.66 -5.21
C GLU A 100 -2.44 3.89 -3.80
N GLU A 101 -3.30 4.18 -2.81
CA GLU A 101 -2.93 4.32 -1.40
C GLU A 101 -2.30 3.02 -0.88
N ILE A 102 -1.06 3.12 -0.40
CA ILE A 102 -0.33 2.01 0.22
C ILE A 102 -0.54 2.12 1.72
N LEU A 103 -1.23 1.14 2.30
CA LEU A 103 -1.43 1.05 3.74
C LEU A 103 -0.34 0.18 4.35
N SER A 104 0.29 0.67 5.43
CA SER A 104 1.26 -0.09 6.20
C SER A 104 1.30 0.28 7.68
N ASP A 105 1.75 -0.65 8.53
CA ASP A 105 1.95 -0.49 9.97
C ASP A 105 3.40 -0.13 10.34
N ASP A 106 4.20 0.32 9.37
CA ASP A 106 5.58 0.80 9.56
C ASP A 106 6.53 -0.20 10.21
N LYS A 107 6.33 -1.49 9.92
CA LYS A 107 7.05 -2.54 10.65
C LYS A 107 8.55 -2.51 10.41
N ILE A 108 9.00 -2.34 9.17
CA ILE A 108 10.41 -2.41 8.77
C ILE A 108 11.09 -1.04 8.91
N ILE A 109 10.46 0.02 8.39
CA ILE A 109 10.97 1.38 8.45
C ILE A 109 9.87 2.33 8.94
N PRO A 110 10.12 3.16 9.96
CA PRO A 110 9.17 4.19 10.38
C PRO A 110 8.87 5.20 9.28
N GLU A 111 7.60 5.52 9.00
CA GLU A 111 7.21 6.53 8.00
C GLU A 111 7.80 7.91 8.33
N ALA A 112 7.95 8.23 9.62
CA ALA A 112 8.54 9.49 10.09
C ALA A 112 9.98 9.75 9.59
N LEU A 113 10.71 8.71 9.15
CA LEU A 113 12.03 8.89 8.53
C LEU A 113 11.93 9.48 7.12
N PHE A 114 10.79 9.34 6.44
CA PHE A 114 10.61 9.79 5.05
C PHE A 114 9.53 10.85 4.88
N LEU A 115 8.69 11.08 5.88
CA LEU A 115 7.66 12.11 5.83
C LEU A 115 8.25 13.47 5.44
N ASP A 116 7.61 14.14 4.48
CA ASP A 116 7.99 15.44 3.94
C ASP A 116 9.40 15.49 3.32
N THR A 117 9.87 14.35 2.79
CA THR A 117 11.16 14.28 2.07
C THR A 117 10.96 14.31 0.56
N ARG A 118 11.22 13.20 -0.13
CA ARG A 118 11.02 13.04 -1.59
C ARG A 118 9.94 11.98 -1.80
N GLY A 119 8.92 12.29 -2.60
CA GLY A 119 7.74 11.42 -2.74
C GLY A 119 8.03 9.99 -3.21
N TYR A 120 9.10 9.77 -3.98
CA TYR A 120 9.51 8.42 -4.38
C TYR A 120 10.14 7.62 -3.23
N LEU A 121 10.80 8.27 -2.26
CA LEU A 121 11.34 7.63 -1.06
C LEU A 121 10.23 7.29 -0.08
N GLU A 122 9.28 8.20 0.11
CA GLU A 122 8.07 7.92 0.89
C GLU A 122 7.32 6.71 0.34
N SER A 123 7.05 6.71 -0.97
CA SER A 123 6.39 5.59 -1.63
C SER A 123 7.18 4.29 -1.47
N LEU A 124 8.50 4.32 -1.64
CA LEU A 124 9.35 3.14 -1.47
C LEU A 124 9.33 2.61 -0.03
N SER A 125 9.37 3.49 0.97
CA SER A 125 9.25 3.10 2.39
C SER A 125 7.93 2.40 2.67
N ARG A 126 6.79 2.98 2.22
CA ARG A 126 5.47 2.36 2.37
C ARG A 126 5.40 1.00 1.65
N GLN A 127 5.96 0.89 0.44
CA GLN A 127 6.01 -0.38 -0.31
C GLN A 127 6.81 -1.46 0.43
N ILE A 128 7.93 -1.12 1.06
CA ILE A 128 8.74 -2.06 1.86
C ILE A 128 7.91 -2.61 3.03
N ASN A 129 7.28 -1.72 3.80
CA ASN A 129 6.46 -2.12 4.94
C ASN A 129 5.26 -2.98 4.50
N ALA A 130 4.49 -2.53 3.51
CA ALA A 130 3.34 -3.27 2.98
C ALA A 130 3.72 -4.65 2.43
N SER A 131 4.88 -4.76 1.74
CA SER A 131 5.36 -6.05 1.23
C SER A 131 5.65 -7.03 2.35
N TYR A 132 6.26 -6.57 3.45
CA TYR A 132 6.53 -7.40 4.61
C TYR A 132 5.24 -7.86 5.31
N GLU A 133 4.29 -6.95 5.49
CA GLU A 133 3.02 -7.19 6.18
C GLU A 133 2.13 -8.17 5.42
N GLN A 134 2.17 -8.11 4.08
CA GLN A 134 1.43 -9.01 3.19
C GLN A 134 2.17 -10.31 2.84
N ASN A 135 3.26 -10.65 3.55
CA ASN A 135 4.08 -11.85 3.33
C ASN A 135 4.80 -11.93 1.96
N ILE A 136 4.98 -10.80 1.27
CA ILE A 136 5.68 -10.71 -0.01
C ILE A 136 7.18 -10.49 0.26
N PHE A 137 7.83 -11.48 0.87
CA PHE A 137 9.20 -11.32 1.40
C PHE A 137 10.26 -11.12 0.32
N ASP A 138 10.15 -11.78 -0.84
CA ASP A 138 11.06 -11.53 -1.96
C ASP A 138 10.93 -10.10 -2.48
N GLY A 139 9.69 -9.62 -2.62
CA GLY A 139 9.43 -8.22 -2.98
C GLY A 139 9.98 -7.24 -1.94
N CYS A 140 9.78 -7.54 -0.65
CA CYS A 140 10.34 -6.74 0.44
C CYS A 140 11.88 -6.65 0.34
N ALA A 141 12.58 -7.78 0.18
CA ALA A 141 14.04 -7.82 0.05
C ALA A 141 14.55 -7.03 -1.17
N VAL A 142 13.87 -7.13 -2.31
CA VAL A 142 14.21 -6.39 -3.52
C VAL A 142 14.02 -4.88 -3.32
N LEU A 143 12.93 -4.45 -2.68
CA LEU A 143 12.67 -3.05 -2.37
C LEU A 143 13.65 -2.49 -1.35
N MET A 144 14.03 -3.27 -0.33
CA MET A 144 15.09 -2.92 0.63
C MET A 144 16.43 -2.66 -0.09
N ARG A 145 16.83 -3.56 -0.99
CA ARG A 145 18.04 -3.40 -1.83
C ARG A 145 17.98 -2.13 -2.68
N ARG A 146 16.82 -1.85 -3.30
CA ARG A 146 16.59 -0.64 -4.11
C ARG A 146 16.72 0.65 -3.28
N LEU A 147 16.17 0.67 -2.07
CA LEU A 147 16.27 1.85 -1.20
C LEU A 147 17.72 2.17 -0.83
N ILE A 148 18.52 1.16 -0.48
CA ILE A 148 19.94 1.31 -0.18
C ILE A 148 20.71 1.87 -1.37
N GLU A 149 20.48 1.35 -2.58
CA GLU A 149 21.12 1.84 -3.80
C GLU A 149 20.85 3.32 -4.04
N ILE A 150 19.58 3.73 -3.94
CA ILE A 150 19.16 5.13 -4.11
C ILE A 150 19.81 6.04 -3.06
N LEU A 151 19.80 5.62 -1.78
CA LEU A 151 20.36 6.42 -0.70
C LEU A 151 21.89 6.52 -0.77
N LEU A 152 22.57 5.45 -1.21
CA LEU A 152 24.00 5.52 -1.53
C LEU A 152 24.25 6.55 -2.63
N ILE A 153 23.54 6.47 -3.76
CA ILE A 153 23.70 7.42 -4.86
C ILE A 153 23.55 8.87 -4.36
N HIS A 154 22.49 9.17 -3.62
CA HIS A 154 22.33 10.52 -3.07
C HIS A 154 23.40 10.91 -2.06
N SER A 155 23.92 9.96 -1.28
CA SER A 155 25.05 10.23 -0.38
C SER A 155 26.31 10.63 -1.15
N TYR A 156 26.60 9.94 -2.25
CA TYR A 156 27.74 10.30 -3.11
C TYR A 156 27.55 11.64 -3.81
N GLU A 157 26.35 11.91 -4.34
CA GLU A 157 26.01 13.18 -4.97
C GLU A 157 26.14 14.35 -3.97
N ASN A 158 25.60 14.19 -2.76
CA ASN A 158 25.65 15.21 -1.71
C ASN A 158 27.09 15.54 -1.26
N HIS A 159 27.98 14.54 -1.31
CA HIS A 159 29.41 14.73 -0.98
C HIS A 159 30.28 15.12 -2.19
N GLY A 160 29.71 15.22 -3.39
CA GLY A 160 30.44 15.58 -4.62
C GLY A 160 31.46 14.53 -5.08
N ILE A 161 31.24 13.26 -4.74
CA ILE A 161 32.15 12.13 -5.03
C ILE A 161 31.52 11.08 -5.97
N ASP A 162 30.38 11.39 -6.58
CA ASP A 162 29.62 10.49 -7.45
C ASP A 162 30.37 10.02 -8.71
N SER A 163 31.41 10.75 -9.11
CA SER A 163 32.33 10.32 -10.18
C SER A 163 33.00 8.96 -9.89
N GLU A 164 33.21 8.61 -8.61
CA GLU A 164 33.81 7.32 -8.24
C GLU A 164 32.91 6.11 -8.54
N ILE A 165 31.59 6.33 -8.58
CA ILE A 165 30.58 5.29 -8.79
C ILE A 165 29.93 5.36 -10.18
N LYS A 166 30.42 6.24 -11.06
CA LYS A 166 30.00 6.34 -12.45
C LYS A 166 30.98 5.65 -13.39
N ASP A 167 30.49 5.21 -14.54
CA ASP A 167 31.31 4.77 -15.67
C ASP A 167 31.75 5.96 -16.56
N ASN A 168 32.54 5.67 -17.60
CA ASN A 168 33.05 6.70 -18.51
C ASN A 168 31.93 7.38 -19.33
N SER A 169 30.75 6.80 -19.37
CA SER A 169 29.57 7.34 -20.06
C SER A 169 28.70 8.17 -19.11
N GLY A 170 29.09 8.31 -17.84
CA GLY A 170 28.35 9.04 -16.80
C GLY A 170 27.21 8.26 -16.16
N ASN A 171 27.05 6.96 -16.46
CA ASN A 171 26.02 6.12 -15.85
C ASN A 171 26.51 5.54 -14.52
N PHE A 172 25.61 5.37 -13.56
CA PHE A 172 25.94 4.68 -12.31
C PHE A 172 26.27 3.21 -12.57
N LYS A 173 27.36 2.76 -11.96
CA LYS A 173 27.76 1.35 -11.98
C LYS A 173 26.78 0.49 -11.18
N MET A 174 26.80 -0.82 -11.41
CA MET A 174 25.96 -1.76 -10.66
C MET A 174 26.21 -1.67 -9.15
N LEU A 175 25.16 -1.91 -8.35
CA LEU A 175 25.19 -1.84 -6.89
C LEU A 175 26.38 -2.57 -6.24
N ASN A 176 26.85 -3.69 -6.78
CA ASN A 176 28.02 -4.39 -6.24
C ASN A 176 29.28 -3.49 -6.23
N HIS A 177 29.49 -2.70 -7.28
CA HIS A 177 30.60 -1.75 -7.35
C HIS A 177 30.39 -0.58 -6.38
N ILE A 178 29.16 -0.04 -6.33
CA ILE A 178 28.82 1.08 -5.43
C ILE A 178 29.10 0.68 -3.97
N VAL A 179 28.60 -0.49 -3.54
CA VAL A 179 28.83 -1.03 -2.20
C VAL A 179 30.31 -1.26 -1.92
N SER A 180 31.05 -1.81 -2.88
CA SER A 180 32.49 -2.06 -2.72
C SER A 180 33.27 -0.76 -2.48
N ASN A 181 32.97 0.30 -3.24
CA ASN A 181 33.57 1.62 -3.02
C ASN A 181 33.11 2.22 -1.68
N ALA A 182 31.80 2.18 -1.37
CA ALA A 182 31.24 2.77 -0.16
C ALA A 182 31.86 2.22 1.15
N LYS A 183 32.25 0.94 1.14
CA LYS A 183 32.90 0.30 2.29
C LYS A 183 34.29 0.85 2.59
N THR A 184 35.00 1.37 1.58
CA THR A 184 36.38 1.87 1.73
C THR A 184 36.50 3.38 1.55
N ASN A 185 35.46 4.05 1.07
CA ASN A 185 35.48 5.49 0.82
C ASN A 185 35.58 6.29 2.13
N SER A 186 36.65 7.09 2.24
CA SER A 186 36.97 7.89 3.42
C SER A 186 36.19 9.19 3.53
N ILE A 187 35.60 9.68 2.43
CA ILE A 187 34.77 10.89 2.40
C ILE A 187 33.35 10.53 2.84
N LEU A 188 32.78 9.47 2.26
CA LEU A 188 31.48 8.95 2.68
C LEU A 188 31.53 8.49 4.14
N ALA A 189 32.63 7.84 4.54
CA ALA A 189 32.93 7.46 5.91
C ALA A 189 31.76 6.76 6.63
N LEU A 190 31.27 5.67 6.03
CA LEU A 190 30.18 4.88 6.63
C LEU A 190 30.61 4.27 7.97
N SER A 191 29.66 4.14 8.89
CA SER A 191 29.85 3.43 10.15
C SER A 191 30.25 1.97 9.90
N ARG A 192 30.97 1.37 10.86
CA ARG A 192 31.39 -0.03 10.76
C ARG A 192 30.20 -0.96 10.54
N ASN A 193 29.12 -0.76 11.30
CA ASN A 193 27.93 -1.60 11.21
C ASN A 193 27.28 -1.52 9.83
N THR A 194 27.15 -0.30 9.26
CA THR A 194 26.59 -0.14 7.92
C THR A 194 27.49 -0.76 6.85
N LYS A 195 28.82 -0.66 6.98
CA LYS A 195 29.76 -1.33 6.05
C LYS A 195 29.64 -2.86 6.07
N GLU A 196 29.37 -3.43 7.23
CA GLU A 196 29.16 -4.87 7.40
C GLU A 196 27.80 -5.27 6.83
N ALA A 197 26.73 -4.57 7.19
CA ALA A 197 25.36 -4.99 6.91
C ALA A 197 24.88 -4.68 5.48
N ILE A 198 25.44 -3.68 4.80
CA ILE A 198 25.01 -3.29 3.45
C ILE A 198 25.19 -4.41 2.41
N GLU A 199 26.18 -5.28 2.63
CA GLU A 199 26.45 -6.44 1.79
C GLU A 199 25.39 -7.55 1.98
N ASP A 200 24.83 -7.65 3.19
CA ASP A 200 23.77 -8.61 3.50
C ASP A 200 22.48 -8.24 2.77
N TYR A 201 22.09 -6.97 2.76
CA TYR A 201 20.88 -6.52 2.02
C TYR A 201 21.03 -6.67 0.52
N ARG A 202 22.23 -6.36 0.00
CA ARG A 202 22.58 -6.57 -1.40
C ARG A 202 22.42 -8.05 -1.78
N THR A 203 22.94 -8.94 -0.94
CA THR A 203 22.90 -10.39 -1.17
C THR A 203 21.48 -10.95 -1.05
N LEU A 204 20.76 -10.58 0.01
CA LEU A 204 19.37 -10.98 0.24
C LEU A 204 18.47 -10.56 -0.93
N GLY A 205 18.52 -9.29 -1.33
CA GLY A 205 17.75 -8.80 -2.49
C GLY A 205 18.16 -9.47 -3.81
N ASN A 206 19.45 -9.77 -4.00
CA ASN A 206 19.93 -10.46 -5.19
C ASN A 206 19.45 -11.93 -5.25
N PHE A 207 19.41 -12.61 -4.11
CA PHE A 207 18.82 -13.95 -4.05
C PHE A 207 17.33 -13.92 -4.36
N SER A 208 16.58 -13.03 -3.73
CA SER A 208 15.15 -12.85 -3.98
C SER A 208 14.82 -12.48 -5.43
N ALA A 209 15.70 -11.77 -6.13
CA ALA A 209 15.48 -11.39 -7.52
C ALA A 209 15.86 -12.47 -8.55
N HIS A 210 16.89 -13.28 -8.27
CA HIS A 210 17.56 -14.05 -9.34
C HIS A 210 17.77 -15.54 -9.04
N LYS A 211 17.64 -16.00 -7.80
CA LYS A 211 17.87 -17.42 -7.47
C LYS A 211 16.59 -18.23 -7.69
N ILE A 212 16.61 -19.11 -8.68
CA ILE A 212 15.47 -19.94 -9.10
C ILE A 212 14.89 -20.78 -7.95
N PHE A 213 15.76 -21.37 -7.11
CA PHE A 213 15.35 -22.25 -6.01
C PHE A 213 15.43 -21.56 -4.64
N TYR A 214 15.15 -20.26 -4.59
CA TYR A 214 15.17 -19.46 -3.38
C TYR A 214 13.90 -18.60 -3.27
N ASN A 215 13.34 -18.54 -2.07
CA ASN A 215 12.35 -17.57 -1.69
C ASN A 215 12.68 -17.09 -0.28
N ALA A 216 12.82 -15.78 -0.11
CA ALA A 216 12.97 -15.17 1.19
C ALA A 216 11.77 -15.52 2.08
N LYS A 217 12.05 -15.69 3.36
CA LYS A 217 11.06 -15.95 4.40
C LYS A 217 11.08 -14.81 5.40
N ARG A 218 10.02 -14.73 6.21
CA ARG A 218 9.89 -13.75 7.30
C ARG A 218 11.14 -13.66 8.17
N LYS A 219 11.74 -14.81 8.51
CA LYS A 219 12.95 -14.89 9.34
C LYS A 219 14.15 -14.17 8.71
N ASP A 220 14.26 -14.19 7.38
CA ASP A 220 15.38 -13.60 6.66
C ASP A 220 15.27 -12.07 6.70
N ILE A 221 14.06 -11.54 6.50
CA ILE A 221 13.78 -10.10 6.65
C ILE A 221 13.95 -9.66 8.12
N ASN A 222 13.43 -10.42 9.08
CA ASN A 222 13.53 -10.08 10.51
C ASN A 222 14.98 -10.03 10.98
N ALA A 223 15.83 -10.95 10.50
CA ALA A 223 17.25 -10.97 10.83
C ALA A 223 17.97 -9.71 10.30
N ALA A 224 17.56 -9.21 9.13
CA ALA A 224 18.13 -8.03 8.49
C ALA A 224 17.58 -6.69 9.02
N GLN A 225 16.35 -6.68 9.56
CA GLN A 225 15.53 -5.49 9.80
C GLN A 225 16.22 -4.41 10.66
N LYS A 226 16.83 -4.80 11.79
CA LYS A 226 17.40 -3.84 12.75
C LYS A 226 18.54 -3.03 12.14
N GLU A 227 19.53 -3.74 11.60
CA GLU A 227 20.69 -3.10 10.98
C GLU A 227 20.29 -2.36 9.69
N PHE A 228 19.24 -2.82 9.02
CA PHE A 228 18.74 -2.19 7.80
C PHE A 228 18.21 -0.80 8.11
N ARG A 229 17.37 -0.70 9.14
CA ARG A 229 16.87 0.59 9.63
C ARG A 229 18.02 1.52 10.02
N ALA A 230 19.00 1.03 10.79
CA ALA A 230 20.15 1.85 11.20
C ALA A 230 20.94 2.37 9.99
N SER A 231 21.16 1.52 8.99
CA SER A 231 21.86 1.89 7.75
C SER A 231 21.07 2.90 6.91
N VAL A 232 19.75 2.73 6.81
CA VAL A 232 18.87 3.70 6.11
C VAL A 232 18.93 5.06 6.78
N GLU A 233 18.87 5.11 8.10
CA GLU A 233 18.91 6.36 8.85
C GLU A 233 20.26 7.08 8.70
N GLU A 234 21.39 6.36 8.81
CA GLU A 234 22.71 6.93 8.52
C GLU A 234 22.78 7.51 7.09
N LEU A 235 22.33 6.74 6.09
CA LEU A 235 22.37 7.19 4.70
C LEU A 235 21.42 8.37 4.42
N LEU A 236 20.31 8.52 5.17
CA LEU A 236 19.45 9.70 5.07
C LEU A 236 20.19 10.99 5.49
N TYR A 237 21.01 10.93 6.53
CA TYR A 237 21.88 12.06 6.91
C TYR A 237 23.02 12.27 5.90
N LYS A 238 23.69 11.19 5.47
CA LYS A 238 24.78 11.29 4.48
C LYS A 238 24.31 11.84 3.13
N SER A 239 23.06 11.57 2.74
CA SER A 239 22.44 12.10 1.52
C SER A 239 21.95 13.54 1.63
N GLY A 240 22.03 14.16 2.81
CA GLY A 240 21.51 15.52 3.04
C GLY A 240 19.99 15.63 2.95
N ILE A 241 19.27 14.50 2.98
CA ILE A 241 17.80 14.45 2.95
C ILE A 241 17.24 14.73 4.34
N LYS A 242 17.87 14.14 5.37
CA LYS A 242 17.69 14.55 6.76
C LYS A 242 18.87 15.44 7.15
N ILE A 243 18.59 16.51 7.87
CA ILE A 243 19.56 17.49 8.39
C ILE A 243 19.58 17.36 9.91
#